data_AF-A0A640SG75-F1
#
_entry.id   AF-A0A640SG75-F1
#
_cell.length_a   1.000
_cell.length_b   1.000
_cell.length_c   1.000
_cell.angle_alpha   90.00
_cell.angle_beta   90.00
_cell.angle_gamma   90.00
#
_symmetry.space_group_name_H-M   'P 1'
#
loop_
_entity.id
_entity.type
_entity.pdbx_description
1 polymer ?
#
loop_
_entity_poly.entity_id
_entity_poly.type
_entity_poly.pdbx_seq_one_letter_code
_entity_poly.pdbx_strand_id
1 'polypeptide(L)'
;MNKDAGSRFPGEAEILTMSLADYGERRWPAAMHGLETLTMSPYQAGWRLRVVPSIGHVLVRKVTRRVVNRALHCWIADECGLSTVKNSLAVLVRVLEQAVRDGVLDANPARVAGWQQEYQRAQSERTTPRALALPDVQALERLAATLVQRSSDGYAGWGDIVRFAAWTGTRFSEVSALQAQDIDMGTWTWQVQRFTVSAPAGLDDRACRGRHQRVVPLRPAARELAAGRLEAARHTPVARLFTGPHRSRFTAAALRDTTRWDDVVAELGHEYLRRQDLRHTGLTWMADAGLPLPLLCGAAGRPPQDARRYLPPDGPVRSAERPGEPPASSAPARTTGGGRTAFRRPPAG
;
A
#
# COMPACT_ATOMS: atom_id res chain seq x y z
N MET A 1 -28.55 -22.27 38.95
CA MET A 1 -27.97 -21.20 39.79
C MET A 1 -27.04 -20.37 38.93
N ASN A 2 -27.43 -19.10 38.72
CA ASN A 2 -26.76 -18.08 37.91
C ASN A 2 -25.27 -17.93 38.20
N LYS A 3 -24.48 -17.75 37.13
CA LYS A 3 -23.39 -16.78 37.08
C LYS A 3 -23.36 -16.14 35.67
N ASP A 4 -24.42 -15.39 35.38
CA ASP A 4 -24.32 -14.24 34.48
C ASP A 4 -23.37 -13.23 35.12
N ALA A 5 -22.08 -13.30 34.79
CA ALA A 5 -21.16 -12.19 34.97
C ALA A 5 -21.38 -11.20 33.81
N GLY A 6 -22.60 -10.67 33.72
CA GLY A 6 -22.89 -9.48 32.92
C GLY A 6 -22.07 -8.35 33.52
N SER A 7 -21.04 -7.92 32.80
CA SER A 7 -20.32 -6.67 33.08
C SER A 7 -21.35 -5.55 33.24
N ARG A 8 -21.64 -5.17 34.48
CA ARG A 8 -22.55 -4.08 34.83
C ARG A 8 -22.07 -2.85 34.04
N PHE A 9 -22.91 -2.30 33.17
CA PHE A 9 -22.53 -1.08 32.47
C PHE A 9 -22.20 -0.01 33.53
N PRO A 10 -21.04 0.66 33.41
CA PRO A 10 -20.68 1.73 34.34
C PRO A 10 -21.79 2.78 34.35
N GLY A 11 -22.13 3.29 35.54
CA GLY A 11 -23.12 4.36 35.64
C GLY A 11 -22.69 5.58 34.82
N GLU A 12 -23.64 6.41 34.38
CA GLU A 12 -23.34 7.60 33.55
C GLU A 12 -22.20 8.46 34.11
N ALA A 13 -22.12 8.60 35.44
CA ALA A 13 -21.06 9.34 36.13
C ALA A 13 -19.65 8.76 35.93
N GLU A 14 -19.51 7.43 35.81
CA GLU A 14 -18.22 6.74 35.61
C GLU A 14 -17.77 6.81 34.13
N ILE A 15 -18.72 6.87 33.19
CA ILE A 15 -18.40 7.07 31.76
C ILE A 15 -17.91 8.50 31.50
N LEU A 16 -18.48 9.50 32.19
CA LEU A 16 -18.14 10.91 32.01
C LEU A 16 -16.72 11.26 32.53
N THR A 17 -16.15 10.45 33.42
CA THR A 17 -14.78 10.63 33.95
C THR A 17 -13.77 9.70 33.29
N MET A 18 -14.18 8.94 32.28
CA MET A 18 -13.34 7.93 31.65
C MET A 18 -12.39 8.52 30.60
N SER A 19 -11.17 7.99 30.54
CA SER A 19 -10.23 8.28 29.47
C SER A 19 -10.71 7.69 28.14
N LEU A 20 -10.27 8.25 27.02
CA LEU A 20 -10.59 7.74 25.69
C LEU A 20 -10.09 6.29 25.50
N ALA A 21 -8.92 5.97 26.07
CA ALA A 21 -8.38 4.61 26.05
C ALA A 21 -9.31 3.63 26.76
N ASP A 22 -9.65 3.89 28.02
CA ASP A 22 -10.50 3.00 28.83
C ASP A 22 -11.90 2.85 28.25
N TYR A 23 -12.47 3.95 27.74
CA TYR A 23 -13.77 3.94 27.10
C TYR A 23 -13.75 3.11 25.82
N GLY A 24 -12.74 3.32 24.98
CA GLY A 24 -12.59 2.59 23.73
C GLY A 24 -12.37 1.09 23.95
N GLU A 25 -11.65 0.68 24.99
CA GLU A 25 -11.49 -0.72 25.37
C GLU A 25 -12.81 -1.35 25.82
N ARG A 26 -13.53 -0.68 26.72
CA ARG A 26 -14.82 -1.18 27.25
C ARG A 26 -15.92 -1.23 26.18
N ARG A 27 -15.92 -0.28 25.25
CA ARG A 27 -16.91 -0.19 24.16
C ARG A 27 -16.42 -0.81 22.86
N TRP A 28 -15.25 -1.44 22.85
CA TRP A 28 -14.66 -2.03 21.66
C TRP A 28 -15.61 -2.99 20.93
N PRO A 29 -16.31 -3.94 21.61
CA PRO A 29 -17.21 -4.87 20.94
C PRO A 29 -18.37 -4.16 20.22
N ALA A 30 -18.94 -3.13 20.85
CA ALA A 30 -20.04 -2.35 20.29
C ALA A 30 -19.55 -1.46 19.13
N ALA A 31 -18.42 -0.77 19.32
CA ALA A 31 -17.85 0.12 18.31
C ALA A 31 -17.40 -0.64 17.05
N MET A 32 -16.92 -1.87 17.18
CA MET A 32 -16.46 -2.70 16.06
C MET A 32 -17.52 -3.65 15.50
N HIS A 33 -18.74 -3.63 16.03
CA HIS A 33 -19.83 -4.49 15.57
C HIS A 33 -20.07 -4.35 14.04
N GLY A 34 -20.28 -5.48 13.38
CA GLY A 34 -20.54 -5.56 11.94
C GLY A 34 -19.31 -5.42 11.03
N LEU A 35 -18.09 -5.39 11.58
CA LEU A 35 -16.87 -5.41 10.78
C LEU A 35 -16.38 -6.84 10.54
N GLU A 36 -15.98 -7.13 9.29
CA GLU A 36 -15.21 -8.33 8.98
C GLU A 36 -13.84 -8.30 9.69
N THR A 37 -13.35 -9.46 10.15
CA THR A 37 -12.10 -9.61 10.91
C THR A 37 -10.88 -8.96 10.22
N LEU A 38 -10.80 -9.06 8.89
CA LEU A 38 -9.75 -8.44 8.07
C LEU A 38 -9.78 -6.90 8.10
N THR A 39 -10.96 -6.31 8.25
CA THR A 39 -11.12 -4.85 8.43
C THR A 39 -10.78 -4.43 9.86
N MET A 40 -10.93 -5.34 10.83
CA MET A 40 -10.69 -5.07 12.25
C MET A 40 -9.20 -4.95 12.59
N SER A 41 -8.33 -5.77 11.97
CA SER A 41 -6.87 -5.76 12.22
C SER A 41 -6.20 -4.38 12.02
N PRO A 42 -6.38 -3.68 10.89
CA PRO A 42 -5.80 -2.35 10.72
C PRO A 42 -6.40 -1.30 11.68
N TYR A 43 -7.63 -1.49 12.14
CA TYR A 43 -8.27 -0.60 13.12
C TYR A 43 -7.68 -0.80 14.52
N GLN A 44 -7.47 -2.05 14.94
CA GLN A 44 -6.75 -2.38 16.18
C GLN A 44 -5.33 -1.80 16.17
N ALA A 45 -4.61 -1.94 15.06
CA ALA A 45 -3.28 -1.36 14.92
C ALA A 45 -3.31 0.17 14.97
N GLY A 46 -4.29 0.81 14.32
CA GLY A 46 -4.51 2.26 14.38
C GLY A 46 -4.81 2.74 15.80
N TRP A 47 -5.65 2.01 16.54
CA TRP A 47 -6.00 2.31 17.91
C TRP A 47 -4.78 2.22 18.84
N ARG A 48 -4.13 1.04 18.88
CA ARG A 48 -3.03 0.72 19.79
C ARG A 48 -1.78 1.56 19.53
N LEU A 49 -1.40 1.75 18.27
CA LEU A 49 -0.12 2.37 17.92
C LEU A 49 -0.21 3.89 17.74
N ARG A 50 -1.42 4.47 17.64
CA ARG A 50 -1.58 5.90 17.34
C ARG A 50 -2.62 6.58 18.20
N VAL A 51 -3.87 6.13 18.17
CA VAL A 51 -4.95 6.82 18.92
C VAL A 51 -4.66 6.83 20.42
N VAL A 52 -4.38 5.66 21.01
CA VAL A 52 -4.10 5.54 22.44
C VAL A 52 -2.84 6.33 22.85
N PRO A 53 -1.68 6.18 22.18
CA PRO A 53 -0.50 6.99 22.52
C PRO A 53 -0.71 8.50 22.35
N SER A 54 -1.50 8.94 21.36
CA SER A 54 -1.65 10.37 21.05
C SER A 54 -2.65 11.07 21.97
N ILE A 55 -3.82 10.47 22.17
CA ILE A 55 -4.98 11.11 22.82
C ILE A 55 -5.75 10.18 23.75
N GLY A 56 -5.26 8.95 24.00
CA GLY A 56 -5.94 7.97 24.85
C GLY A 56 -6.14 8.44 26.29
N HIS A 57 -5.22 9.25 26.81
CA HIS A 57 -5.28 9.85 28.14
C HIS A 57 -6.33 10.97 28.27
N VAL A 58 -6.84 11.50 27.15
CA VAL A 58 -7.84 12.57 27.16
C VAL A 58 -9.18 11.98 27.57
N LEU A 59 -9.90 12.65 28.49
CA LEU A 59 -11.26 12.25 28.86
C LEU A 59 -12.17 12.25 27.64
N VAL A 60 -13.02 11.22 27.47
CA VAL A 60 -13.88 11.08 26.28
C VAL A 60 -14.71 12.33 26.02
N ARG A 61 -15.35 12.88 27.06
CA ARG A 61 -16.15 14.11 27.01
C ARG A 61 -15.37 15.37 26.65
N LYS A 62 -14.03 15.34 26.78
CA LYS A 62 -13.12 16.44 26.45
C LYS A 62 -12.43 16.24 25.10
N VAL A 63 -12.72 15.17 24.37
CA VAL A 63 -12.23 15.00 23.01
C VAL A 63 -12.95 16.01 22.12
N THR A 64 -12.20 16.99 21.62
CA THR A 64 -12.72 18.04 20.73
C THR A 64 -12.13 17.86 19.32
N ARG A 65 -12.71 18.53 18.32
CA ARG A 65 -12.16 18.56 16.96
C ARG A 65 -10.70 19.02 16.94
N ARG A 66 -10.34 19.99 17.80
CA ARG A 66 -8.96 20.49 17.93
C ARG A 66 -7.99 19.41 18.42
N VAL A 67 -8.40 18.59 19.39
CA VAL A 67 -7.61 17.46 19.90
C VAL A 67 -7.39 16.42 18.80
N VAL A 68 -8.44 16.07 18.06
CA VAL A 68 -8.34 15.11 16.95
C VAL A 68 -7.47 15.66 15.82
N ASN A 69 -7.64 16.92 15.42
CA ASN A 69 -6.81 17.55 14.37
C ASN A 69 -5.34 17.59 14.77
N ARG A 70 -5.02 17.90 16.03
CA ARG A 70 -3.63 17.87 16.51
C ARG A 70 -3.02 16.47 16.40
N ALA A 71 -3.74 15.43 16.84
CA ALA A 71 -3.28 14.05 16.70
C ALA A 71 -3.07 13.65 15.24
N LEU A 72 -4.00 14.02 14.36
CA LEU A 72 -3.90 13.82 12.92
C LEU A 72 -2.65 14.49 12.34
N HIS A 73 -2.38 15.76 12.68
CA HIS A 73 -1.19 16.46 12.21
C HIS A 73 0.10 15.81 12.71
N CYS A 74 0.13 15.30 13.96
CA CYS A 74 1.26 14.54 14.46
C CYS A 74 1.49 13.27 13.63
N TRP A 75 0.45 12.48 13.33
CA TRP A 75 0.63 11.28 12.49
C TRP A 75 1.13 11.60 11.08
N ILE A 76 0.72 12.74 10.52
CA ILE A 76 1.20 13.22 9.22
C ILE A 76 2.67 13.66 9.31
N ALA A 77 3.04 14.37 10.38
CA ALA A 77 4.41 14.78 10.65
C ALA A 77 5.35 13.59 10.91
N ASP A 78 4.84 12.54 11.56
CA ASP A 78 5.51 11.25 11.77
C ASP A 78 5.53 10.36 10.50
N GLU A 79 5.23 10.94 9.34
CA GLU A 79 5.27 10.32 8.01
C GLU A 79 4.42 9.04 7.87
N CYS A 80 3.34 8.92 8.66
CA CYS A 80 2.43 7.81 8.52
C CYS A 80 1.81 7.78 7.10
N GLY A 81 1.77 6.58 6.49
CA GLY A 81 1.15 6.39 5.18
C GLY A 81 -0.35 6.72 5.17
N LEU A 82 -0.91 7.07 4.01
CA LEU A 82 -2.30 7.52 3.88
C LEU A 82 -3.30 6.52 4.44
N SER A 83 -3.11 5.23 4.13
CA SER A 83 -3.96 4.15 4.63
C SER A 83 -3.86 4.01 6.14
N THR A 84 -2.68 4.21 6.69
CA THR A 84 -2.41 4.17 8.13
C THR A 84 -3.13 5.31 8.86
N VAL A 85 -3.02 6.54 8.34
CA VAL A 85 -3.74 7.70 8.89
C VAL A 85 -5.26 7.49 8.75
N LYS A 86 -5.72 7.04 7.59
CA LYS A 86 -7.14 6.74 7.32
C LYS A 86 -7.71 5.73 8.31
N ASN A 87 -7.02 4.60 8.51
CA ASN A 87 -7.49 3.53 9.38
C ASN A 87 -7.48 3.95 10.85
N SER A 88 -6.49 4.75 11.26
CA SER A 88 -6.40 5.29 12.63
C SER A 88 -7.50 6.31 12.91
N LEU A 89 -7.86 7.14 11.92
CA LEU A 89 -9.00 8.04 12.04
C LEU A 89 -10.33 7.28 12.00
N ALA A 90 -10.47 6.27 11.13
CA ALA A 90 -11.69 5.49 11.00
C ALA A 90 -12.06 4.74 12.29
N VAL A 91 -11.08 4.13 12.97
CA VAL A 91 -11.32 3.49 14.27
C VAL A 91 -11.75 4.50 15.33
N LEU A 92 -11.12 5.68 15.37
CA LEU A 92 -11.49 6.75 16.28
C LEU A 92 -12.91 7.26 16.02
N VAL A 93 -13.30 7.44 14.75
CA VAL A 93 -14.68 7.79 14.38
C VAL A 93 -15.66 6.78 14.94
N ARG A 94 -15.43 5.48 14.79
CA ARG A 94 -16.35 4.45 15.28
C ARG A 94 -16.48 4.44 16.80
N VAL A 95 -15.37 4.57 17.53
CA VAL A 95 -15.39 4.66 18.99
C VAL A 95 -16.16 5.90 19.45
N LEU A 96 -15.94 7.06 18.83
CA LEU A 96 -16.65 8.28 19.20
C LEU A 96 -18.11 8.32 18.70
N GLU A 97 -18.47 7.56 17.67
CA GLU A 97 -19.89 7.34 17.35
C GLU A 97 -20.59 6.54 18.45
N GLN A 98 -19.91 5.57 19.06
CA GLN A 98 -20.45 4.88 20.23
C GLN A 98 -20.61 5.85 21.41
N ALA A 99 -19.66 6.77 21.60
CA ALA A 99 -19.77 7.80 22.65
C ALA A 99 -20.97 8.73 22.45
N VAL A 100 -21.32 9.03 21.19
CA VAL A 100 -22.55 9.78 20.87
C VAL A 100 -23.80 8.95 21.17
N ARG A 101 -23.83 7.66 20.80
CA ARG A 101 -24.96 6.76 21.12
C ARG A 101 -25.15 6.57 22.63
N ASP A 102 -24.05 6.57 23.37
CA ASP A 102 -24.04 6.46 24.84
C ASP A 102 -24.35 7.81 25.53
N GLY A 103 -24.59 8.91 24.80
CA GLY A 103 -24.91 10.22 25.37
C GLY A 103 -23.73 10.98 25.99
N VAL A 104 -22.50 10.51 25.78
CA VAL A 104 -21.27 11.13 26.33
C VAL A 104 -20.83 12.36 25.54
N LEU A 105 -21.15 12.37 24.24
CA LEU A 105 -20.84 13.45 23.30
C LEU A 105 -22.08 13.80 22.50
N ASP A 106 -22.33 15.10 22.30
CA ASP A 106 -23.44 15.56 21.46
C ASP A 106 -23.17 15.32 19.97
N ALA A 107 -21.90 15.35 19.57
CA ALA A 107 -21.48 15.15 18.19
C ALA A 107 -20.08 14.51 18.12
N ASN A 108 -19.82 13.78 17.03
CA ASN A 108 -18.53 13.12 16.85
C ASN A 108 -17.45 14.11 16.33
N PRO A 109 -16.43 14.46 17.15
CA PRO A 109 -15.39 15.39 16.76
C PRO A 109 -14.38 14.81 15.76
N ALA A 110 -14.32 13.49 15.58
CA ALA A 110 -13.41 12.83 14.64
C ALA A 110 -13.93 12.78 13.20
N ARG A 111 -15.15 13.25 12.95
CA ARG A 111 -15.64 13.55 11.59
C ARG A 111 -14.99 14.83 11.06
N VAL A 112 -13.70 14.73 10.75
CA VAL A 112 -12.91 15.80 10.14
C VAL A 112 -13.15 15.78 8.62
N ALA A 113 -13.58 16.89 8.06
CA ALA A 113 -13.66 17.07 6.60
C ALA A 113 -12.33 17.61 6.07
N GLY A 114 -12.00 17.34 4.81
CA GLY A 114 -10.84 17.98 4.16
C GLY A 114 -9.45 17.45 4.54
N TRP A 115 -9.29 16.66 5.62
CA TRP A 115 -7.97 16.12 6.03
C TRP A 115 -7.25 15.32 4.94
N GLN A 116 -7.99 14.71 4.02
CA GLN A 116 -7.41 14.02 2.87
C GLN A 116 -6.73 15.00 1.93
N GLN A 117 -7.30 16.19 1.73
CA GLN A 117 -6.66 17.24 0.91
C GLN A 117 -5.43 17.81 1.63
N GLU A 118 -5.45 17.94 2.95
CA GLU A 118 -4.28 18.35 3.74
C GLU A 118 -3.15 17.31 3.66
N TYR A 119 -3.47 16.03 3.84
CA TYR A 119 -2.54 14.93 3.63
C TYR A 119 -1.98 14.96 2.20
N GLN A 120 -2.86 15.12 1.20
CA GLN A 120 -2.46 15.18 -0.19
C GLN A 120 -1.64 16.43 -0.49
N ARG A 121 -1.89 17.61 0.09
CA ARG A 121 -1.04 18.80 -0.09
C ARG A 121 0.36 18.56 0.48
N ALA A 122 0.42 18.07 1.72
CA ALA A 122 1.68 17.75 2.40
C ALA A 122 2.51 16.68 1.66
N GLN A 123 1.87 15.78 0.90
CA GLN A 123 2.53 14.74 0.11
C GLN A 123 2.73 15.11 -1.37
N SER A 124 1.82 15.88 -1.98
CA SER A 124 1.87 16.29 -3.39
C SER A 124 2.95 17.33 -3.64
N GLU A 125 3.29 18.13 -2.63
CA GLU A 125 4.49 18.97 -2.63
C GLU A 125 5.79 18.15 -2.63
N ARG A 126 5.72 16.83 -2.38
CA ARG A 126 6.90 15.99 -2.12
C ARG A 126 7.18 14.92 -3.17
N THR A 127 6.19 14.33 -3.87
CA THR A 127 6.52 13.30 -4.91
C THR A 127 5.39 13.03 -5.93
N THR A 128 5.71 13.02 -7.22
CA THR A 128 4.80 12.53 -8.28
C THR A 128 4.86 10.99 -8.38
N PRO A 129 3.81 10.28 -8.84
CA PRO A 129 3.87 8.82 -9.03
C PRO A 129 5.03 8.39 -9.92
N ARG A 130 5.39 9.21 -10.90
CA ARG A 130 6.54 9.03 -11.78
C ARG A 130 7.88 9.15 -11.05
N ALA A 131 7.98 10.03 -10.05
CA ALA A 131 9.18 10.13 -9.21
C ALA A 131 9.36 8.93 -8.26
N LEU A 132 8.32 8.12 -8.05
CA LEU A 132 8.38 6.84 -7.32
C LEU A 132 8.69 5.64 -8.23
N ALA A 133 8.77 5.84 -9.55
CA ALA A 133 9.11 4.78 -10.49
C ALA A 133 10.61 4.52 -10.49
N LEU A 134 11.00 3.26 -10.68
CA LEU A 134 12.38 2.93 -11.03
C LEU A 134 12.76 3.64 -12.34
N PRO A 135 14.00 4.14 -12.45
CA PRO A 135 14.43 4.94 -13.58
C PRO A 135 14.47 4.14 -14.88
N ASP A 136 14.87 2.87 -14.81
CA ASP A 136 15.09 2.02 -15.98
C ASP A 136 15.06 0.53 -15.64
N VAL A 137 15.18 -0.30 -16.68
CA VAL A 137 15.20 -1.76 -16.60
C VAL A 137 16.42 -2.27 -15.83
N GLN A 138 17.58 -1.62 -15.96
CA GLN A 138 18.79 -2.05 -15.25
C GLN A 138 18.65 -1.88 -13.74
N ALA A 139 17.96 -0.83 -13.29
CA ALA A 139 17.62 -0.62 -11.88
C ALA A 139 16.69 -1.72 -11.37
N LEU A 140 15.69 -2.14 -12.17
CA LEU A 140 14.84 -3.28 -11.83
C LEU A 140 15.63 -4.59 -11.74
N GLU A 141 16.54 -4.84 -12.69
CA GLU A 141 17.37 -6.04 -12.69
C GLU A 141 18.33 -6.08 -11.50
N ARG A 142 19.00 -4.97 -11.18
CA ARG A 142 19.83 -4.84 -9.98
C ARG A 142 19.01 -5.07 -8.72
N LEU A 143 17.86 -4.41 -8.59
CA LEU A 143 16.96 -4.60 -7.45
C LEU A 143 16.56 -6.07 -7.28
N ALA A 144 16.07 -6.70 -8.35
CA ALA A 144 15.64 -8.10 -8.32
C ALA A 144 16.79 -9.05 -7.95
N ALA A 145 17.98 -8.85 -8.51
CA ALA A 145 19.16 -9.66 -8.21
C ALA A 145 19.63 -9.49 -6.76
N THR A 146 19.74 -8.25 -6.27
CA THR A 146 20.18 -7.96 -4.90
C THR A 146 19.17 -8.48 -3.87
N LEU A 147 17.86 -8.37 -4.14
CA LEU A 147 16.83 -8.92 -3.25
C LEU A 147 16.93 -10.44 -3.11
N VAL A 148 17.19 -11.16 -4.21
CA VAL A 148 17.42 -12.61 -4.18
C VAL A 148 18.70 -12.95 -3.43
N GLN A 149 19.79 -12.21 -3.69
CA GLN A 149 21.07 -12.44 -3.01
C GLN A 149 20.98 -12.23 -1.49
N ARG A 150 20.18 -11.24 -1.06
CA ARG A 150 19.97 -10.90 0.35
C ARG A 150 18.86 -11.72 1.00
N SER A 151 18.12 -12.51 0.22
CA SER A 151 17.04 -13.31 0.76
C SER A 151 17.57 -14.42 1.65
N SER A 152 16.98 -14.59 2.83
CA SER A 152 17.44 -15.61 3.79
C SER A 152 17.26 -17.05 3.28
N ASP A 153 16.44 -17.24 2.25
CA ASP A 153 16.10 -18.54 1.64
C ASP A 153 16.77 -18.76 0.27
N GLY A 154 17.46 -17.76 -0.30
CA GLY A 154 18.05 -17.82 -1.64
C GLY A 154 17.07 -18.10 -2.78
N TYR A 155 15.75 -17.94 -2.56
CA TYR A 155 14.74 -18.35 -3.54
C TYR A 155 14.68 -17.40 -4.74
N ALA A 156 15.18 -17.87 -5.90
CA ALA A 156 15.22 -17.09 -7.14
C ALA A 156 13.86 -16.54 -7.60
N GLY A 157 12.75 -17.20 -7.23
CA GLY A 157 11.40 -16.77 -7.59
C GLY A 157 11.03 -15.39 -7.01
N TRP A 158 11.71 -14.90 -5.96
CA TRP A 158 11.52 -13.54 -5.48
C TRP A 158 11.85 -12.49 -6.54
N GLY A 159 12.93 -12.69 -7.30
CA GLY A 159 13.31 -11.79 -8.39
C GLY A 159 12.27 -11.78 -9.51
N ASP A 160 11.71 -12.94 -9.85
CA ASP A 160 10.68 -13.06 -10.89
C ASP A 160 9.37 -12.40 -10.46
N ILE A 161 8.98 -12.52 -9.19
CA ILE A 161 7.82 -11.83 -8.62
C ILE A 161 8.01 -10.30 -8.72
N VAL A 162 9.20 -9.80 -8.38
CA VAL A 162 9.56 -8.37 -8.46
C VAL A 162 9.50 -7.86 -9.89
N ARG A 163 10.14 -8.56 -10.83
CA ARG A 163 10.09 -8.23 -12.27
C ARG A 163 8.67 -8.21 -12.78
N PHE A 164 7.90 -9.27 -12.53
CA PHE A 164 6.53 -9.38 -13.03
C PHE A 164 5.63 -8.28 -12.48
N ALA A 165 5.72 -7.96 -11.18
CA ALA A 165 4.98 -6.87 -10.56
C ALA A 165 5.34 -5.50 -11.19
N ALA A 166 6.64 -5.26 -11.43
CA ALA A 166 7.11 -4.03 -12.08
C ALA A 166 6.64 -3.93 -13.53
N TRP A 167 6.71 -5.00 -14.33
CA TRP A 167 6.29 -4.95 -15.73
C TRP A 167 4.78 -4.76 -15.93
N THR A 168 3.99 -5.31 -15.01
CA THR A 168 2.52 -5.32 -15.08
C THR A 168 1.86 -4.21 -14.25
N GLY A 169 2.62 -3.49 -13.42
CA GLY A 169 2.05 -2.46 -12.53
C GLY A 169 1.05 -3.05 -11.53
N THR A 170 1.20 -4.31 -11.14
CA THR A 170 0.29 -4.99 -10.20
C THR A 170 0.86 -5.02 -8.79
N ARG A 171 0.00 -5.31 -7.81
CA ARG A 171 0.43 -5.48 -6.42
C ARG A 171 0.94 -6.89 -6.22
N PHE A 172 1.90 -7.10 -5.31
CA PHE A 172 2.39 -8.43 -4.96
C PHE A 172 1.28 -9.39 -4.51
N SER A 173 0.23 -8.90 -3.83
CA SER A 173 -0.93 -9.72 -3.46
C SER A 173 -1.71 -10.23 -4.67
N GLU A 174 -1.75 -9.46 -5.76
CA GLU A 174 -2.41 -9.86 -7.02
C GLU A 174 -1.52 -10.87 -7.76
N VAL A 175 -0.20 -10.65 -7.80
CA VAL A 175 0.77 -11.61 -8.37
C VAL A 175 0.75 -12.93 -7.59
N SER A 176 0.69 -12.87 -6.27
CA SER A 176 0.52 -14.07 -5.43
C SER A 176 -0.78 -14.77 -5.78
N ALA A 177 -1.87 -14.07 -6.10
CA ALA A 177 -3.14 -14.70 -6.41
C ALA A 177 -3.29 -15.21 -7.86
N LEU A 178 -2.37 -14.85 -8.75
CA LEU A 178 -2.45 -15.11 -10.19
C LEU A 178 -2.46 -16.60 -10.52
N GLN A 179 -3.51 -17.06 -11.21
CA GLN A 179 -3.62 -18.41 -11.76
C GLN A 179 -3.37 -18.41 -13.27
N ALA A 180 -2.97 -19.56 -13.82
CA ALA A 180 -2.69 -19.69 -15.26
C ALA A 180 -3.90 -19.30 -16.12
N GLN A 181 -5.12 -19.67 -15.70
CA GLN A 181 -6.37 -19.33 -16.39
C GLN A 181 -6.69 -17.83 -16.45
N ASP A 182 -6.03 -17.00 -15.63
CA ASP A 182 -6.30 -15.57 -15.59
C ASP A 182 -5.60 -14.83 -16.73
N ILE A 183 -4.67 -15.49 -17.46
CA ILE A 183 -3.97 -14.92 -18.62
C ILE A 183 -4.57 -15.50 -19.90
N ASP A 184 -5.03 -14.61 -20.76
CA ASP A 184 -5.35 -14.91 -22.15
C ASP A 184 -4.06 -14.84 -22.98
N MET A 185 -3.60 -15.99 -23.48
CA MET A 185 -2.38 -16.11 -24.29
C MET A 185 -2.57 -15.60 -25.73
N GLY A 186 -3.81 -15.51 -26.23
CA GLY A 186 -4.10 -14.96 -27.56
C GLY A 186 -3.97 -13.44 -27.58
N THR A 187 -4.46 -12.77 -26.55
CA THR A 187 -4.36 -11.31 -26.41
C THR A 187 -3.19 -10.84 -25.54
N TRP A 188 -2.52 -11.75 -24.85
CA TRP A 188 -1.52 -11.47 -23.81
C TRP A 188 -2.04 -10.46 -22.78
N THR A 189 -3.22 -10.72 -22.26
CA THR A 189 -3.84 -9.90 -21.22
C THR A 189 -4.11 -10.71 -19.96
N TRP A 190 -3.91 -10.10 -18.80
CA TRP A 190 -4.23 -10.68 -17.50
C TRP A 190 -5.51 -10.05 -16.95
N GLN A 191 -6.51 -10.88 -16.69
CA GLN A 191 -7.70 -10.55 -15.94
C GLN A 191 -7.41 -10.60 -14.43
N VAL A 192 -7.18 -9.45 -13.81
CA VAL A 192 -6.90 -9.37 -12.38
C VAL A 192 -8.19 -9.56 -11.60
N GLN A 193 -8.46 -10.79 -11.16
CA GLN A 193 -9.71 -11.15 -10.50
C GLN A 193 -9.58 -11.37 -8.99
N ARG A 194 -8.37 -11.62 -8.48
CA ARG A 194 -8.14 -12.04 -7.10
C ARG A 194 -6.86 -11.47 -6.51
N PHE A 195 -6.77 -11.48 -5.19
CA PHE A 195 -5.58 -11.10 -4.43
C PHE A 195 -5.47 -11.92 -3.14
N THR A 196 -4.24 -12.23 -2.74
CA THR A 196 -3.95 -12.98 -1.51
C THR A 196 -3.95 -12.04 -0.31
N VAL A 197 -4.59 -12.45 0.79
CA VAL A 197 -4.64 -11.74 2.07
C VAL A 197 -4.25 -12.66 3.22
N SER A 198 -3.80 -12.06 4.33
CA SER A 198 -3.62 -12.76 5.60
C SER A 198 -4.95 -12.81 6.35
N ALA A 199 -5.54 -14.00 6.43
CA ALA A 199 -6.73 -14.28 7.24
C ALA A 199 -6.33 -15.02 8.54
N PRO A 200 -7.22 -15.12 9.55
CA PRO A 200 -6.92 -15.82 10.80
C PRO A 200 -6.47 -17.28 10.63
N ALA A 201 -7.01 -17.98 9.61
CA ALA A 201 -6.65 -19.36 9.29
C ALA A 201 -5.42 -19.48 8.36
N GLY A 202 -4.71 -18.39 8.09
CA GLY A 202 -3.58 -18.34 7.15
C GLY A 202 -3.87 -17.53 5.90
N LEU A 203 -3.09 -17.78 4.84
CA LEU A 203 -3.22 -17.02 3.59
C LEU A 203 -4.39 -17.53 2.75
N ASP A 204 -5.25 -16.60 2.34
CA ASP A 204 -6.48 -16.86 1.60
C ASP A 204 -6.57 -15.95 0.36
N ASP A 205 -7.22 -16.41 -0.69
CA ASP A 205 -7.43 -15.65 -1.92
C ASP A 205 -8.82 -15.04 -1.93
N ARG A 206 -8.91 -13.72 -2.11
CA ARG A 206 -10.18 -12.99 -2.16
C ARG A 206 -10.40 -12.40 -3.53
N ALA A 207 -11.66 -12.41 -3.96
CA ALA A 207 -12.06 -11.78 -5.21
C ALA A 207 -11.90 -10.25 -5.11
N CYS A 208 -11.31 -9.66 -6.15
CA CYS A 208 -11.36 -8.23 -6.39
C CYS A 208 -12.82 -7.77 -6.55
N ARG A 209 -13.11 -6.51 -6.21
CA ARG A 209 -14.44 -5.90 -6.40
C ARG A 209 -14.33 -4.57 -7.14
N GLY A 210 -15.33 -4.26 -7.96
CA GLY A 210 -15.42 -3.02 -8.73
C GLY A 210 -14.15 -2.75 -9.54
N ARG A 211 -13.61 -1.53 -9.46
CA ARG A 211 -12.40 -1.08 -10.18
C ARG A 211 -11.11 -1.88 -9.93
N HIS A 212 -11.11 -2.79 -8.95
CA HIS A 212 -9.98 -3.69 -8.71
C HIS A 212 -10.00 -4.91 -9.63
N GLN A 213 -11.17 -5.28 -10.17
CA GLN A 213 -11.29 -6.17 -11.31
C GLN A 213 -10.94 -5.38 -12.56
N ARG A 214 -9.87 -5.79 -13.24
CA ARG A 214 -9.34 -5.03 -14.38
C ARG A 214 -8.48 -5.90 -15.29
N VAL A 215 -8.31 -5.44 -16.51
CA VAL A 215 -7.45 -6.07 -17.50
C VAL A 215 -6.09 -5.36 -17.48
N VAL A 216 -5.01 -6.14 -17.44
CA VAL A 216 -3.64 -5.65 -17.52
C VAL A 216 -2.96 -6.26 -18.75
N PRO A 217 -2.45 -5.46 -19.71
CA PRO A 217 -1.71 -5.98 -20.84
C PRO A 217 -0.33 -6.49 -20.39
N LEU A 218 0.05 -7.70 -20.81
CA LEU A 218 1.40 -8.21 -20.65
C LEU A 218 2.26 -7.68 -21.80
N ARG A 219 3.28 -6.88 -21.45
CA ARG A 219 4.32 -6.41 -22.38
C ARG A 219 5.39 -7.49 -22.59
N PRO A 220 6.24 -7.42 -23.63
CA PRO A 220 7.16 -8.50 -24.02
C PRO A 220 7.92 -9.16 -22.86
N ALA A 221 8.59 -8.37 -22.02
CA ALA A 221 9.32 -8.89 -20.85
C ALA A 221 8.45 -9.66 -19.83
N ALA A 222 7.19 -9.24 -19.64
CA ALA A 222 6.25 -9.98 -18.79
C ALA A 222 5.76 -11.27 -19.45
N ARG A 223 5.61 -11.27 -20.79
CA ARG A 223 5.22 -12.46 -21.56
C ARG A 223 6.31 -13.52 -21.47
N GLU A 224 7.57 -13.13 -21.70
CA GLU A 224 8.73 -14.02 -21.62
C GLU A 224 8.81 -14.68 -20.24
N LEU A 225 8.65 -13.90 -19.17
CA LEU A 225 8.70 -14.40 -17.80
C LEU A 225 7.53 -15.35 -17.48
N ALA A 226 6.37 -15.14 -18.10
CA ALA A 226 5.17 -15.95 -17.89
C ALA A 226 5.10 -17.20 -18.79
N ALA A 227 5.68 -17.17 -19.99
CA ALA A 227 5.47 -18.18 -21.04
C ALA A 227 5.82 -19.59 -20.57
N GLY A 228 7.02 -19.81 -20.03
CA GLY A 228 7.43 -21.13 -19.54
C GLY A 228 6.56 -21.64 -18.38
N ARG A 229 6.04 -20.73 -17.55
CA ARG A 229 5.15 -21.06 -16.42
C ARG A 229 3.74 -21.43 -16.90
N LEU A 230 3.25 -20.72 -17.91
CA LEU A 230 1.96 -21.00 -18.54
C LEU A 230 1.99 -22.36 -19.24
N GLU A 231 3.06 -22.66 -19.96
CA GLU A 231 3.26 -23.95 -20.60
C GLU A 231 3.30 -25.09 -19.58
N ALA A 232 4.04 -24.92 -18.48
CA ALA A 232 4.08 -25.89 -17.39
C ALA A 232 2.70 -26.08 -16.71
N ALA A 233 1.84 -25.06 -16.73
CA ALA A 233 0.51 -25.07 -16.13
C ALA A 233 -0.62 -25.39 -17.12
N ARG A 234 -0.32 -25.76 -18.37
CA ARG A 234 -1.32 -25.95 -19.45
C ARG A 234 -2.45 -26.93 -19.11
N HIS A 235 -2.18 -27.92 -18.25
CA HIS A 235 -3.16 -28.92 -17.80
C HIS A 235 -3.69 -28.65 -16.38
N THR A 236 -3.37 -27.51 -15.77
CA THR A 236 -3.84 -27.13 -14.44
C THR A 236 -4.18 -25.65 -14.44
N PRO A 237 -5.36 -25.26 -14.98
CA PRO A 237 -5.72 -23.85 -15.16
C PRO A 237 -5.73 -23.04 -13.85
N VAL A 238 -6.08 -23.68 -12.74
CA VAL A 238 -6.08 -23.10 -11.38
C VAL A 238 -4.70 -23.05 -10.73
N ALA A 239 -3.66 -23.56 -11.38
CA ALA A 239 -2.30 -23.52 -10.85
C ALA A 239 -1.81 -22.08 -10.77
N ARG A 240 -1.14 -21.78 -9.66
CA ARG A 240 -0.59 -20.46 -9.40
C ARG A 240 0.67 -20.25 -10.24
N LEU A 241 0.72 -19.13 -10.96
CA LEU A 241 1.82 -18.86 -11.88
C LEU A 241 3.10 -18.43 -11.15
N PHE A 242 2.95 -17.70 -10.06
CA PHE A 242 4.03 -17.27 -9.18
C PHE A 242 3.78 -17.74 -7.75
N THR A 243 4.77 -18.41 -7.15
CA THR A 243 4.67 -18.96 -5.80
C THR A 243 5.83 -18.47 -4.94
N GLY A 244 5.64 -18.45 -3.63
CA GLY A 244 6.76 -18.38 -2.69
C GLY A 244 7.51 -19.72 -2.60
N PRO A 245 8.48 -19.82 -1.69
CA PRO A 245 9.18 -21.06 -1.37
C PRO A 245 8.19 -22.23 -1.14
N HIS A 246 8.58 -23.43 -1.55
CA HIS A 246 7.75 -24.65 -1.46
C HIS A 246 6.38 -24.55 -2.17
N ARG A 247 6.30 -23.78 -3.26
CA ARG A 247 5.06 -23.58 -4.06
C ARG A 247 3.90 -22.98 -3.26
N SER A 248 4.21 -22.22 -2.21
CA SER A 248 3.22 -21.63 -1.31
C SER A 248 2.69 -20.28 -1.81
N ARG A 249 1.60 -19.81 -1.18
CA ARG A 249 1.19 -18.39 -1.25
C ARG A 249 2.22 -17.52 -0.56
N PHE A 250 2.39 -16.28 -1.01
CA PHE A 250 3.26 -15.32 -0.36
C PHE A 250 2.53 -14.01 -0.05
N THR A 251 3.11 -13.22 0.82
CA THR A 251 2.62 -11.86 1.11
C THR A 251 3.70 -10.85 0.80
N ALA A 252 3.28 -9.59 0.58
CA ALA A 252 4.23 -8.48 0.48
C ALA A 252 5.06 -8.29 1.76
N ALA A 253 4.53 -8.69 2.93
CA ALA A 253 5.28 -8.66 4.19
C ALA A 253 6.35 -9.75 4.21
N ALA A 254 5.99 -11.00 3.87
CA ALA A 254 6.95 -12.09 3.78
C ALA A 254 8.07 -11.78 2.77
N LEU A 255 7.72 -11.30 1.57
CA LEU A 255 8.72 -10.87 0.58
C LEU A 255 9.67 -9.82 1.18
N ARG A 256 9.13 -8.77 1.81
CA ARG A 256 9.93 -7.69 2.41
C ARG A 256 10.87 -8.21 3.49
N ASP A 257 10.35 -8.97 4.43
CA ASP A 257 11.10 -9.42 5.60
C ASP A 257 12.16 -10.45 5.18
N THR A 258 11.83 -11.38 4.28
CA THR A 258 12.77 -12.39 3.77
C THR A 258 13.89 -11.77 2.95
N THR A 259 13.60 -10.78 2.09
CA THR A 259 14.57 -10.17 1.17
C THR A 259 15.31 -8.95 1.75
N ARG A 260 14.97 -8.54 2.98
CA ARG A 260 15.44 -7.27 3.59
C ARG A 260 15.21 -6.07 2.68
N TRP A 261 14.01 -6.00 2.10
CA TRP A 261 13.65 -5.02 1.06
C TRP A 261 14.06 -3.60 1.38
N ASP A 262 13.79 -3.13 2.60
CA ASP A 262 14.04 -1.73 2.97
C ASP A 262 15.54 -1.41 2.96
N ASP A 263 16.38 -2.35 3.46
CA ASP A 263 17.84 -2.20 3.45
C ASP A 263 18.37 -2.17 2.01
N VAL A 264 17.89 -3.08 1.16
CA VAL A 264 18.31 -3.19 -0.24
C VAL A 264 17.93 -1.94 -1.03
N VAL A 265 16.70 -1.46 -0.83
CA VAL A 265 16.20 -0.26 -1.52
C VAL A 265 16.96 0.99 -1.06
N ALA A 266 17.32 1.10 0.22
CA ALA A 266 18.17 2.18 0.71
C ALA A 266 19.59 2.10 0.12
N GLU A 267 20.21 0.92 0.13
CA GLU A 267 21.54 0.68 -0.44
C GLU A 267 21.62 1.05 -1.93
N LEU A 268 20.55 0.77 -2.69
CA LEU A 268 20.47 1.09 -4.11
C LEU A 268 20.03 2.54 -4.41
N GLY A 269 19.86 3.39 -3.37
CA GLY A 269 19.49 4.80 -3.54
C GLY A 269 18.03 5.01 -3.98
N HIS A 270 17.16 4.07 -3.64
CA HIS A 270 15.74 4.06 -3.98
C HIS A 270 14.83 4.24 -2.76
N GLU A 271 15.29 4.92 -1.70
CA GLU A 271 14.65 5.05 -0.37
C GLU A 271 13.13 5.37 -0.38
N TYR A 272 12.63 6.00 -1.44
CA TYR A 272 11.21 6.32 -1.62
C TYR A 272 10.36 5.17 -2.15
N LEU A 273 10.96 4.08 -2.63
CA LEU A 273 10.31 2.92 -3.25
C LEU A 273 9.72 1.99 -2.18
N ARG A 274 8.47 2.25 -1.79
CA ARG A 274 7.74 1.39 -0.86
C ARG A 274 7.29 0.10 -1.56
N ARG A 275 6.91 -0.90 -0.77
CA ARG A 275 6.45 -2.25 -1.18
C ARG A 275 5.41 -2.29 -2.31
N GLN A 276 4.58 -1.26 -2.46
CA GLN A 276 3.55 -1.20 -3.51
C GLN A 276 3.94 -0.31 -4.68
N ASP A 277 5.10 0.35 -4.64
CA ASP A 277 5.48 1.42 -5.57
C ASP A 277 6.07 0.87 -6.87
N LEU A 278 6.37 -0.43 -6.95
CA LEU A 278 6.55 -1.10 -8.24
C LEU A 278 5.31 -0.99 -9.13
N ARG A 279 4.11 -0.82 -8.54
CA ARG A 279 2.92 -0.44 -9.31
C ARG A 279 3.13 0.89 -10.03
N HIS A 280 3.72 1.87 -9.37
CA HIS A 280 4.02 3.17 -9.96
C HIS A 280 5.05 3.03 -11.07
N THR A 281 6.06 2.18 -10.88
CA THR A 281 7.02 1.81 -11.93
C THR A 281 6.32 1.26 -13.17
N GLY A 282 5.49 0.22 -13.01
CA GLY A 282 4.81 -0.41 -14.13
C GLY A 282 3.85 0.50 -14.87
N LEU A 283 3.04 1.29 -14.15
CA LEU A 283 2.10 2.24 -14.75
C LEU A 283 2.83 3.39 -15.45
N THR A 284 3.96 3.86 -14.90
CA THR A 284 4.82 4.86 -15.55
C THR A 284 5.39 4.30 -16.85
N TRP A 285 5.97 3.10 -16.81
CA TRP A 285 6.54 2.49 -18.01
C TRP A 285 5.49 2.14 -19.07
N MET A 286 4.26 1.81 -18.66
CA MET A 286 3.14 1.65 -19.60
C MET A 286 2.80 2.97 -20.29
N ALA A 287 2.75 4.07 -19.53
CA ALA A 287 2.56 5.41 -20.09
C ALA A 287 3.70 5.79 -21.05
N ASP A 288 4.95 5.48 -20.70
CA ASP A 288 6.13 5.75 -21.53
C ASP A 288 6.14 4.93 -22.81
N ALA A 289 5.66 3.69 -22.74
CA ALA A 289 5.45 2.85 -23.91
C ALA A 289 4.27 3.30 -24.79
N GLY A 290 3.64 4.44 -24.50
CA GLY A 290 2.55 5.01 -25.29
C GLY A 290 1.20 4.32 -25.08
N LEU A 291 1.00 3.62 -23.95
CA LEU A 291 -0.29 2.95 -23.70
C LEU A 291 -1.43 4.01 -23.65
N PRO A 292 -2.48 3.88 -24.48
CA PRO A 292 -3.58 4.84 -24.51
C PRO A 292 -4.20 5.07 -23.13
N LEU A 293 -4.56 6.31 -22.81
CA LEU A 293 -5.11 6.69 -21.50
C LEU A 293 -6.26 5.79 -21.03
N PRO A 294 -7.24 5.37 -21.87
CA PRO A 294 -8.28 4.44 -21.44
C PRO A 294 -7.74 3.08 -20.96
N LEU A 295 -6.75 2.52 -21.66
CA LEU A 295 -6.11 1.26 -21.29
C LEU A 295 -5.24 1.44 -20.03
N LEU A 296 -4.55 2.58 -19.89
CA LEU A 296 -3.82 2.93 -18.68
C LEU A 296 -4.75 3.09 -17.48
N CYS A 297 -5.94 3.70 -17.65
CA CYS A 297 -6.96 3.79 -16.61
C CYS A 297 -7.46 2.40 -16.20
N GLY A 298 -7.71 1.53 -17.18
CA GLY A 298 -8.06 0.12 -16.98
C GLY A 298 -7.00 -0.59 -16.15
N ALA A 299 -5.74 -0.61 -16.60
CA ALA A 299 -4.63 -1.26 -15.90
C ALA A 299 -4.37 -0.67 -14.50
N ALA A 300 -4.51 0.65 -14.35
CA ALA A 300 -4.37 1.34 -13.06
C ALA A 300 -5.56 1.11 -12.12
N GLY A 301 -6.73 0.71 -12.62
CA GLY A 301 -7.98 0.66 -11.85
C GLY A 301 -8.36 2.02 -11.27
N ARG A 302 -8.11 3.10 -12.02
CA ARG A 302 -8.23 4.49 -11.56
C ARG A 302 -8.89 5.40 -12.60
N PRO A 303 -9.58 6.48 -12.17
CA PRO A 303 -10.15 7.44 -13.10
C PRO A 303 -9.06 8.22 -13.86
N PRO A 304 -9.40 8.84 -15.01
CA PRO A 304 -8.44 9.55 -15.86
C PRO A 304 -7.61 10.62 -15.14
N GLN A 305 -8.23 11.38 -14.23
CA GLN A 305 -7.55 12.42 -13.44
C GLN A 305 -6.38 11.88 -12.61
N ASP A 306 -6.49 10.66 -12.10
CA ASP A 306 -5.43 10.01 -11.33
C ASP A 306 -4.39 9.38 -12.26
N ALA A 307 -4.84 8.73 -13.34
CA ALA A 307 -3.98 8.02 -14.28
C ALA A 307 -3.10 8.97 -15.12
N ARG A 308 -3.58 10.19 -15.40
CA ARG A 308 -2.80 11.23 -16.08
C ARG A 308 -1.49 11.59 -15.36
N ARG A 309 -1.41 11.35 -14.05
CA ARG A 309 -0.19 11.60 -13.25
C ARG A 309 0.99 10.67 -13.60
N TYR A 310 0.75 9.61 -14.38
CA TYR A 310 1.81 8.74 -14.91
C TYR A 310 2.33 9.19 -16.28
N LEU A 311 1.55 10.00 -17.00
CA LEU A 311 1.93 10.46 -18.33
C LEU A 311 3.16 11.37 -18.24
N PRO A 312 4.06 11.31 -19.25
CA PRO A 312 5.16 12.25 -19.35
C PRO A 312 4.65 13.70 -19.47
N PRO A 313 5.37 14.68 -18.88
CA PRO A 313 4.95 16.09 -18.84
C PRO A 313 4.90 16.73 -20.24
N ASP A 314 5.72 16.27 -21.19
CA ASP A 314 5.87 16.89 -22.53
C ASP A 314 5.00 16.23 -23.62
N GLY A 315 3.94 15.51 -23.23
CA GLY A 315 3.10 14.75 -24.17
C GLY A 315 3.72 13.40 -24.55
N PRO A 316 3.02 12.56 -25.33
CA PRO A 316 3.45 11.18 -25.58
C PRO A 316 4.83 11.18 -26.24
N VAL A 317 5.77 10.46 -25.63
CA VAL A 317 7.03 10.09 -26.27
C VAL A 317 6.67 9.32 -27.53
N ARG A 318 7.33 9.67 -28.65
CA ARG A 318 7.11 9.08 -29.97
C ARG A 318 6.92 7.57 -29.86
N SER A 319 5.93 7.06 -30.59
CA SER A 319 5.68 5.63 -30.77
C SER A 319 7.00 4.92 -31.01
N ALA A 320 7.28 3.85 -30.25
CA ALA A 320 8.49 3.05 -30.42
C ALA A 320 8.63 2.65 -31.90
N GLU A 321 9.76 3.01 -32.53
CA GLU A 321 10.01 2.73 -33.95
C GLU A 321 10.16 1.21 -34.22
N ARG A 322 10.32 0.39 -33.16
CA ARG A 322 10.29 -1.08 -33.21
C ARG A 322 9.60 -1.68 -31.98
N PRO A 323 8.95 -2.85 -32.10
CA PRO A 323 8.44 -3.59 -30.94
C PRO A 323 9.60 -4.05 -30.05
N GLY A 324 9.70 -3.52 -28.82
CA GLY A 324 10.61 -4.05 -27.79
C GLY A 324 11.68 -3.10 -27.26
N GLU A 325 11.82 -1.88 -27.78
CA GLU A 325 12.78 -0.91 -27.23
C GLU A 325 12.09 0.03 -26.24
N PRO A 326 12.55 0.15 -24.97
CA PRO A 326 12.09 1.21 -24.09
C PRO A 326 12.59 2.56 -24.66
N PRO A 327 11.75 3.61 -24.71
CA PRO A 327 12.22 4.91 -25.14
C PRO A 327 13.31 5.43 -24.20
N ALA A 328 14.33 6.07 -24.77
CA ALA A 328 15.34 6.78 -23.99
C ALA A 328 14.65 7.80 -23.08
N SER A 329 14.82 7.63 -21.77
CA SER A 329 14.27 8.53 -20.77
C SER A 329 14.82 9.94 -20.98
N SER A 330 13.95 10.93 -21.12
CA SER A 330 14.30 12.35 -21.09
C SER A 330 14.53 12.88 -19.66
N ALA A 331 14.63 12.00 -18.66
CA ALA A 331 14.96 12.43 -17.31
C ALA A 331 16.32 13.15 -17.35
N PRO A 332 16.42 14.40 -16.87
CA PRO A 332 17.69 15.10 -16.82
C PRO A 332 18.65 14.26 -15.98
N ALA A 333 19.84 13.99 -16.53
CA ALA A 333 20.95 13.43 -15.77
C ALA A 333 21.12 14.27 -14.51
N ARG A 334 20.94 13.65 -13.33
CA ARG A 334 21.18 14.35 -12.07
C ARG A 334 22.67 14.65 -12.02
N THR A 335 23.03 15.92 -12.20
CA THR A 335 24.33 16.44 -11.79
C THR A 335 24.53 16.08 -10.32
N THR A 336 25.60 15.35 -10.03
CA THR A 336 26.14 15.15 -8.70
C THR A 336 26.63 16.49 -8.15
N GLY A 337 25.70 17.32 -7.69
CA GLY A 337 25.97 18.59 -7.04
C GLY A 337 26.49 18.35 -5.63
N GLY A 338 27.82 18.39 -5.47
CA GLY A 338 28.48 18.41 -4.18
C GLY A 338 28.06 19.60 -3.34
N GLY A 339 27.66 19.31 -2.10
CA GLY A 339 27.37 20.29 -1.07
C GLY A 339 27.80 19.75 0.28
N ARG A 340 29.11 19.54 0.48
CA ARG A 340 29.68 19.34 1.83
C ARG A 340 29.52 20.65 2.59
N THR A 341 28.49 20.76 3.42
CA THR A 341 28.45 21.75 4.49
C THR A 341 29.53 21.39 5.51
N ALA A 342 30.67 22.06 5.39
CA ALA A 342 31.73 22.02 6.39
C ALA A 342 31.23 22.69 7.68
N PHE A 343 30.97 21.89 8.71
CA PHE A 343 30.85 22.39 10.08
C PHE A 343 32.21 22.95 10.53
N ARG A 344 32.34 24.28 10.55
CA ARG A 344 33.42 24.96 11.27
C ARG A 344 33.20 24.79 12.77
N ARG A 345 34.18 24.18 13.46
CA ARG A 345 34.32 24.27 14.92
C ARG A 345 34.62 25.73 15.33
N PRO A 346 34.11 26.22 16.47
CA PRO A 346 34.52 27.50 17.02
C PRO A 346 35.92 27.41 17.63
N PRO A 347 36.70 28.52 17.64
CA PRO A 347 38.01 28.57 18.27
C PRO A 347 37.89 28.51 19.79
N ALA A 348 38.83 27.81 20.42
CA ALA A 348 39.04 27.85 21.85
C ALA A 348 39.53 29.24 22.26
N GLY A 349 38.87 29.81 23.26
CA GLY A 349 39.27 30.99 24.02
C GLY A 349 38.75 30.83 25.43
#